data_AF-A0AAJ2H991-F1
#
_entry.id   AF-A0AAJ2H991-F1
#
_cell.length_a   1.000
_cell.length_b   1.000
_cell.length_c   1.000
_cell.angle_alpha   90.00
_cell.angle_beta   90.00
_cell.angle_gamma   90.00
#
_symmetry.space_group_name_H-M   'P 1'
#
loop_
_entity.id
_entity.type
_entity.pdbx_description
1 polymer ?
#
loop_
_entity_poly.entity_id
_entity_poly.type
_entity_poly.pdbx_seq_one_letter_code
_entity_poly.pdbx_strand_id
1 'polypeptide(L)'
;MNFSLENLSRDEKVVLLYAEECVVNASGLLESVRLNGEDLVALKRLKEAKVIDFGRVPSDLLKRAAGKTYWVTFTDTAWDLAHQLRRERAARVGPLRIEVDEIIAARSQLHA
;
A
#
# COMPACT_ATOMS: atom_id res chain seq x y z
N MET A 1 2.49 21.39 -5.82
CA MET A 1 1.66 20.93 -4.69
C MET A 1 2.50 19.92 -3.93
N ASN A 2 2.80 20.16 -2.65
CA ASN A 2 3.52 19.17 -1.84
C ASN A 2 2.52 18.11 -1.36
N PHE A 3 2.72 16.86 -1.77
CA PHE A 3 1.95 15.72 -1.28
C PHE A 3 2.57 15.24 0.03
N SER A 4 1.78 15.20 1.11
CA SER A 4 2.18 14.69 2.42
C SER A 4 1.16 13.69 2.92
N LEU A 5 1.56 12.83 3.86
CA LEU A 5 0.70 11.80 4.43
C LEU A 5 -0.63 12.31 5.00
N GLU A 6 -0.62 13.52 5.58
CA GLU A 6 -1.79 14.14 6.21
C GLU A 6 -2.87 14.53 5.19
N ASN A 7 -2.46 14.79 3.95
CA ASN A 7 -3.34 15.21 2.87
C ASN A 7 -3.94 14.04 2.08
N LEU A 8 -3.48 12.81 2.36
CA LEU A 8 -4.04 11.60 1.74
C LEU A 8 -5.33 11.19 2.42
N SER A 9 -6.36 10.91 1.61
CA SER A 9 -7.57 10.24 2.09
C SER A 9 -7.25 8.84 2.63
N ARG A 10 -8.19 8.26 3.37
CA ARG A 10 -8.07 6.88 3.85
C ARG A 10 -7.86 5.90 2.69
N ASP A 11 -8.62 6.05 1.61
CA ASP A 11 -8.59 5.14 0.47
C ASP A 11 -7.30 5.32 -0.33
N GLU A 12 -6.82 6.56 -0.48
CA GLU A 12 -5.51 6.85 -1.06
C GLU A 12 -4.38 6.17 -0.25
N LYS A 13 -4.44 6.22 1.09
CA LYS A 13 -3.48 5.49 1.94
C LYS A 13 -3.57 3.98 1.76
N VAL A 14 -4.77 3.40 1.74
CA VAL A 14 -4.96 1.95 1.59
C VAL A 14 -4.46 1.47 0.23
N VAL A 15 -4.89 2.13 -0.85
CA VAL A 15 -4.51 1.72 -2.20
C VAL A 15 -3.02 1.95 -2.46
N LEU A 16 -2.40 2.98 -1.88
CA LEU A 16 -0.96 3.22 -2.02
C LEU A 16 -0.14 2.05 -1.46
N LEU A 17 -0.51 1.49 -0.30
CA LEU A 17 0.19 0.31 0.25
C LEU A 17 -0.05 -0.95 -0.56
N TYR A 18 -1.27 -1.16 -1.05
CA TYR A 18 -1.54 -2.31 -1.93
C TYR A 18 -0.76 -2.19 -3.25
N ALA A 19 -0.75 -1.01 -3.86
CA ALA A 19 -0.01 -0.74 -5.07
C ALA A 19 1.49 -0.94 -4.85
N GLU A 20 2.03 -0.45 -3.73
CA GLU A 20 3.43 -0.62 -3.37
C GLU A 20 3.81 -2.10 -3.21
N GLU A 21 3.00 -2.89 -2.50
CA GLU A 21 3.17 -4.34 -2.39
C GLU A 21 3.21 -5.00 -3.78
N CYS A 22 2.34 -4.58 -4.70
CA CYS A 22 2.34 -5.04 -6.09
C CYS A 22 3.59 -4.60 -6.86
N VAL A 23 4.14 -3.40 -6.62
CA VAL A 23 5.40 -2.96 -7.24
C VAL A 23 6.55 -3.88 -6.83
N VAL A 24 6.63 -4.22 -5.54
CA VAL A 24 7.72 -5.07 -5.01
C VAL A 24 7.55 -6.53 -5.42
N ASN A 25 6.34 -7.09 -5.27
CA ASN A 25 6.12 -8.54 -5.31
C ASN A 25 5.38 -9.01 -6.57
N ALA A 26 4.82 -8.11 -7.37
CA ALA A 26 4.03 -8.44 -8.56
C ALA A 26 4.45 -7.61 -9.79
N SER A 27 5.68 -7.08 -9.81
CA SER A 27 6.23 -6.27 -10.90
C SER A 27 5.33 -5.09 -11.31
N GLY A 28 4.64 -4.50 -10.33
CA GLY A 28 3.74 -3.37 -10.53
C GLY A 28 2.40 -3.74 -11.16
N LEU A 29 2.00 -5.00 -11.18
CA LEU A 29 0.72 -5.44 -11.75
C LEU A 29 -0.36 -5.63 -10.69
N LEU A 30 -1.55 -5.06 -10.92
CA LEU A 30 -2.68 -5.08 -9.98
C LEU A 30 -3.85 -5.90 -10.50
N GLU A 31 -4.47 -6.63 -9.58
CA GLU A 31 -5.70 -7.40 -9.82
C GLU A 31 -6.93 -6.51 -9.62
N SER A 32 -7.77 -6.38 -10.65
CA SER A 32 -9.01 -5.58 -10.54
C SER A 32 -10.00 -6.12 -9.52
N VAL A 33 -9.97 -7.43 -9.22
CA VAL A 33 -10.84 -8.03 -8.21
C VAL A 33 -10.51 -7.57 -6.78
N ARG A 34 -9.32 -6.96 -6.59
CA ARG A 34 -8.88 -6.37 -5.31
C ARG A 34 -9.04 -4.85 -5.26
N LEU A 35 -9.56 -4.24 -6.33
CA LEU A 35 -9.75 -2.79 -6.44
C LEU A 35 -11.25 -2.50 -6.54
N ASN A 36 -11.75 -1.66 -5.64
CA ASN A 36 -13.10 -1.12 -5.75
C ASN A 36 -13.11 0.18 -6.57
N GLY A 37 -14.29 0.82 -6.71
CA GLY A 37 -14.42 2.07 -7.45
C GLY A 37 -13.64 3.24 -6.82
N GLU A 38 -13.57 3.30 -5.49
CA GLU A 38 -12.87 4.34 -4.74
C GLU A 38 -11.36 4.21 -4.89
N ASP A 39 -10.84 2.98 -4.88
CA ASP A 39 -9.42 2.69 -5.15
C ASP A 39 -8.99 3.19 -6.53
N LEU A 40 -9.83 2.98 -7.56
CA LEU A 40 -9.56 3.47 -8.91
C LEU A 40 -9.59 5.00 -8.99
N VAL A 41 -10.45 5.66 -8.22
CA VAL A 41 -10.47 7.13 -8.12
C VAL A 41 -9.22 7.64 -7.42
N ALA A 42 -8.80 6.98 -6.33
CA ALA A 42 -7.58 7.31 -5.61
C ALA A 42 -6.33 7.13 -6.49
N LEU A 43 -6.20 6.02 -7.23
CA LEU A 43 -5.08 5.80 -8.16
C LEU A 43 -5.02 6.87 -9.26
N LYS A 44 -6.17 7.31 -9.78
CA LYS A 44 -6.22 8.41 -10.76
C LYS A 44 -5.72 9.72 -10.17
N ARG A 45 -6.18 10.08 -8.96
CA ARG A 45 -5.74 11.30 -8.27
C ARG A 45 -4.24 11.28 -7.98
N LEU A 46 -3.71 10.15 -7.53
CA LEU A 46 -2.27 9.97 -7.29
C LEU A 46 -1.46 10.11 -8.59
N LYS A 47 -1.98 9.60 -9.72
CA LYS A 47 -1.38 9.79 -11.05
C LYS A 47 -1.40 11.25 -11.50
N GLU A 48 -2.53 11.94 -11.36
CA GLU A 48 -2.67 13.36 -11.70
C GLU A 48 -1.71 14.23 -10.87
N ALA A 49 -1.50 13.85 -9.60
CA ALA A 49 -0.52 14.46 -8.71
C ALA A 49 0.94 14.08 -9.01
N LYS A 50 1.20 13.22 -10.01
CA LYS A 50 2.52 12.68 -10.37
C LYS A 50 3.22 11.93 -9.23
N VAL A 51 2.44 11.38 -8.29
CA VAL A 51 2.97 10.53 -7.21
C VAL A 51 3.25 9.14 -7.74
N ILE A 52 2.38 8.61 -8.60
CA ILE A 52 2.56 7.34 -9.30
C ILE A 52 2.39 7.56 -10.81
N ASP A 53 2.82 6.60 -11.60
CA ASP A 53 2.23 6.37 -12.92
C ASP A 53 1.38 5.10 -12.87
N PHE A 54 0.28 5.10 -13.61
CA PHE A 54 -0.76 4.07 -13.51
C PHE A 54 -1.55 3.97 -14.82
N GLY A 55 -1.96 2.75 -15.17
CA GLY A 55 -2.78 2.55 -16.36
C GLY A 55 -3.38 1.15 -16.45
N ARG A 56 -4.13 0.93 -17.52
CA ARG A 56 -4.63 -0.41 -17.88
C ARG A 56 -3.54 -1.20 -18.59
N VAL A 57 -3.50 -2.50 -18.31
CA VAL A 57 -2.70 -3.43 -19.11
C VAL A 57 -3.28 -3.49 -20.53
N PRO A 58 -2.45 -3.38 -21.58
CA PRO A 58 -2.87 -3.55 -22.97
C PRO A 58 -3.63 -4.86 -23.21
N SER A 59 -4.67 -4.82 -24.05
CA SER A 59 -5.61 -5.94 -24.24
C SER A 59 -4.97 -7.21 -24.80
N ASP A 60 -3.95 -7.06 -25.64
CA ASP A 60 -3.10 -8.11 -26.19
C ASP A 60 -2.28 -8.84 -25.12
N LEU A 61 -1.95 -8.16 -24.01
CA LEU A 61 -1.20 -8.73 -22.89
C LEU A 61 -2.11 -9.34 -21.81
N LEU A 62 -3.41 -9.04 -21.78
CA LEU A 62 -4.32 -9.49 -20.73
C LEU A 62 -4.38 -11.01 -20.57
N LYS A 63 -4.30 -11.78 -21.67
CA LYS A 63 -4.26 -13.25 -21.61
C LYS A 63 -3.07 -13.78 -20.82
N ARG A 64 -1.93 -13.07 -20.87
CA ARG A 64 -0.69 -13.43 -20.18
C ARG A 64 -0.62 -12.82 -18.77
N ALA A 65 -1.36 -11.76 -18.52
CA ALA A 65 -1.35 -11.03 -17.26
C ALA A 65 -2.14 -11.74 -16.13
N ALA A 66 -2.73 -12.91 -16.38
CA ALA A 66 -3.33 -13.78 -15.36
C ALA A 66 -4.26 -13.04 -14.37
N GLY A 67 -5.21 -12.25 -14.90
CA GLY A 67 -6.18 -11.50 -14.09
C GLY A 67 -5.69 -10.14 -13.59
N LYS A 68 -4.43 -9.77 -13.85
CA LYS A 68 -3.92 -8.41 -13.62
C LYS A 68 -4.30 -7.51 -14.79
N THR A 69 -5.11 -6.50 -14.51
CA THR A 69 -5.74 -5.64 -15.52
C THR A 69 -5.23 -4.21 -15.46
N TYR A 70 -4.45 -3.87 -14.44
CA TYR A 70 -3.79 -2.58 -14.27
C TYR A 70 -2.31 -2.75 -13.98
N TRP A 71 -1.55 -1.69 -14.27
CA TRP A 71 -0.14 -1.56 -13.91
C TRP A 71 0.08 -0.26 -13.15
N VAL A 72 1.11 -0.22 -12.32
CA VAL A 72 1.55 0.96 -11.57
C VAL A 72 3.07 1.02 -11.51
N THR A 73 3.60 2.24 -11.43
CA THR A 73 5.01 2.52 -11.15
C THR A 73 5.10 3.62 -10.12
N PHE A 74 6.01 3.46 -9.16
CA PHE A 74 6.22 4.42 -8.09
C PHE A 74 7.28 5.44 -8.46
N THR A 75 7.02 6.70 -8.12
CA THR A 75 8.08 7.72 -8.04
C THR A 75 8.75 7.67 -6.66
N ASP A 76 9.86 8.38 -6.49
CA ASP A 76 10.52 8.50 -5.18
C ASP A 76 9.55 9.04 -4.12
N THR A 77 8.71 10.02 -4.49
CA THR A 77 7.65 10.56 -3.60
C THR A 77 6.68 9.46 -3.13
N ALA A 78 6.28 8.55 -4.02
CA ALA A 78 5.39 7.45 -3.63
C ALA A 78 6.09 6.46 -2.69
N TRP A 79 7.38 6.19 -2.92
CA TRP A 79 8.18 5.35 -2.03
C TRP A 79 8.28 5.95 -0.63
N ASP A 80 8.58 7.25 -0.55
CA ASP A 80 8.65 7.95 0.73
C ASP A 80 7.31 7.92 1.48
N LEU A 81 6.21 8.22 0.79
CA LEU A 81 4.87 8.17 1.38
C LEU A 81 4.49 6.77 1.85
N ALA A 82 4.75 5.73 1.04
CA ALA A 82 4.45 4.35 1.40
C ALA A 82 5.29 3.87 2.59
N HIS A 83 6.58 4.23 2.62
CA HIS A 83 7.45 3.90 3.76
C HIS A 83 6.97 4.56 5.05
N GLN A 84 6.64 5.86 5.00
CA GLN A 84 6.10 6.56 6.16
C GLN A 84 4.77 5.93 6.61
N LEU A 85 3.88 5.57 5.67
CA LEU A 85 2.60 4.93 5.99
C LEU A 85 2.77 3.54 6.60
N ARG A 86 3.75 2.76 6.14
CA ARG A 86 4.09 1.47 6.77
C ARG A 86 4.50 1.66 8.22
N ARG A 87 5.34 2.66 8.52
CA ARG A 87 5.73 2.97 9.91
C ARG A 87 4.53 3.41 10.74
N GLU A 88 3.68 4.29 10.20
CA GLU A 88 2.44 4.73 10.84
C GLU A 88 1.53 3.54 11.16
N ARG A 89 1.36 2.60 10.23
CA ARG A 89 0.54 1.39 10.45
C ARG A 89 1.18 0.40 11.41
N ALA A 90 2.50 0.19 11.33
CA ALA A 90 3.22 -0.71 12.23
C ALA A 90 3.15 -0.24 13.69
N ALA A 91 3.07 1.07 13.92
CA ALA A 91 2.87 1.64 15.25
C ALA A 91 1.47 1.38 15.83
N ARG A 92 0.49 0.95 15.01
CA ARG A 92 -0.86 0.60 15.48
C ARG A 92 -0.84 -0.82 16.04
N VAL A 93 -0.51 -0.92 17.32
CA VAL A 93 -0.49 -2.20 18.04
C VAL A 93 -1.92 -2.66 18.32
N GLY A 94 -2.26 -3.88 17.90
CA GLY A 94 -3.57 -4.49 18.16
C GLY A 94 -3.67 -5.12 19.54
N PRO A 95 -4.88 -5.38 20.07
CA PRO A 95 -5.09 -5.88 21.44
C PRO A 95 -4.30 -7.16 21.74
N LEU A 96 -4.34 -8.14 20.84
CA LEU A 96 -3.61 -9.39 21.01
C LEU A 96 -2.08 -9.19 21.06
N ARG A 97 -1.55 -8.21 20.31
CA ARG A 97 -0.11 -7.93 20.34
C ARG A 97 0.31 -7.31 21.68
N ILE A 98 -0.56 -6.48 22.27
CA ILE A 98 -0.37 -5.93 23.62
C ILE A 98 -0.28 -7.07 24.64
N GLU A 99 -1.22 -8.01 24.62
CA GLU A 99 -1.19 -9.19 25.52
C GLU A 99 0.09 -10.03 25.35
N VAL A 100 0.54 -10.22 24.10
CA VAL A 100 1.81 -10.91 23.82
C VAL A 100 2.99 -10.16 24.47
N ASP A 101 3.04 -8.84 24.33
CA ASP A 101 4.12 -8.02 24.89
C ASP A 101 4.12 -8.09 26.44
N GLU A 102 2.95 -8.07 27.07
CA GLU A 102 2.79 -8.24 28.53
C GLU A 102 3.27 -9.61 29.02
N ILE A 103 2.89 -10.69 28.33
CA ILE A 103 3.33 -12.06 28.67
C ILE A 103 4.85 -12.20 28.52
N ILE A 104 5.43 -11.65 27.46
CA ILE A 104 6.89 -11.68 27.25
C ILE A 104 7.59 -10.90 28.37
N ALA A 105 7.13 -9.70 28.70
CA ALA A 105 7.71 -8.88 29.77
C ALA A 105 7.67 -9.60 31.13
N ALA A 106 6.55 -10.23 31.48
CA ALA A 106 6.41 -11.02 32.70
C ALA A 106 7.39 -12.20 32.75
N ARG A 107 7.60 -12.90 31.64
CA ARG A 107 8.58 -14.01 31.54
C ARG A 107 10.01 -13.52 31.70
N SER A 108 10.37 -12.39 31.10
CA SER A 108 11.72 -11.81 31.24
C SER A 108 12.04 -11.42 32.68
N GLN A 109 11.04 -10.99 33.46
CA GLN A 109 11.21 -10.66 34.88
C GLN A 109 11.36 -11.89 35.79
N LEU A 110 10.83 -13.05 35.38
CA LEU A 110 10.96 -14.32 36.13
C LEU A 110 12.33 -15.00 35.93
N HIS A 111 13.07 -14.63 34.89
CA HIS A 111 14.39 -15.18 34.53
C HIS A 111 15.55 -14.19 34.75
N ALA A 112 15.27 -13.01 35.33
CA ALA A 112 16.25 -11.99 35.71
C ALA A 112 16.51 -12.04 37.22
#